data_AF-A0A1V5TE87-F1
#
_entry.id   AF-A0A1V5TE87-F1
#
_cell.length_a   1.000
_cell.length_b   1.000
_cell.length_c   1.000
_cell.angle_alpha   90.00
_cell.angle_beta   90.00
_cell.angle_gamma   90.00
#
_symmetry.space_group_name_H-M   'P 1'
#
loop_
_entity.id
_entity.type
_entity.pdbx_description
1 polymer ?
#
loop_
_entity_poly.entity_id
_entity_poly.type
_entity_poly.pdbx_seq_one_letter_code
_entity_poly.pdbx_strand_id
1 'polypeptide(L)'
;MIFLFGLNYFKSKILSSIVIFALGILLLYTTPRLINFFNNEPLSIFLVILSSFYLLKSFEGRTRQILIIGVVFGLLILTKAQFLMITPIVVLAIFVKTRSFKKALIIVSTVLVVITPWLIRNKLIFGKPAIASRGNTVFAARICTVVEHEPGEVKYMFYAFTHPKLRPYIEKITAVKESDFNEGGYGQRFNREHGFDMASEIVRSTQFKGDILARSSGDYKSAIQLRVKGAVIGENIEQGKFKFLDYFHINAENIFRYTYLLPLYFWRGLCFSSFPVIALLLMLSQFLIVMTKLRGIVIISLSSHVFHLMFTHNIVRYHIVEFGIMLFCFVYFLDNLIDYLRNNLFLGKKHQNSFISKGMN
;
A
#
# COMPACT_ATOMS: atom_id res chain seq x y z
N MET A 1 -13.37 -13.94 -7.38
CA MET A 1 -13.37 -14.18 -5.92
C MET A 1 -14.10 -13.08 -5.14
N ILE A 2 -13.80 -11.79 -5.35
CA ILE A 2 -14.51 -10.66 -4.70
C ILE A 2 -16.03 -10.81 -4.82
N PHE A 3 -16.52 -11.11 -6.03
CA PHE A 3 -17.94 -11.38 -6.28
C PHE A 3 -18.51 -12.50 -5.39
N LEU A 4 -17.86 -13.67 -5.36
CA LEU A 4 -18.31 -14.81 -4.56
C LEU A 4 -18.37 -14.49 -3.06
N PHE A 5 -17.45 -13.67 -2.56
CA PHE A 5 -17.49 -13.20 -1.18
C PHE A 5 -18.61 -12.18 -0.97
N GLY A 6 -18.73 -11.24 -1.91
CA GLY A 6 -19.77 -10.23 -1.95
C GLY A 6 -21.20 -10.78 -1.88
N LEU A 7 -21.46 -11.93 -2.50
CA LEU A 7 -22.79 -12.56 -2.50
C LEU A 7 -23.38 -12.81 -1.11
N ASN A 8 -22.54 -12.96 -0.08
CA ASN A 8 -22.98 -13.17 1.30
C ASN A 8 -23.13 -11.87 2.11
N TYR A 9 -22.63 -10.74 1.59
CA TYR A 9 -22.51 -9.48 2.34
C TYR A 9 -23.24 -8.30 1.69
N PHE A 10 -23.47 -8.34 0.38
CA PHE A 10 -24.20 -7.31 -0.35
C PHE A 10 -25.70 -7.58 -0.33
N LYS A 11 -26.48 -6.52 -0.12
CA LYS A 11 -27.94 -6.51 -0.19
C LYS A 11 -28.40 -6.65 -1.64
N SER A 12 -27.82 -5.88 -2.55
CA SER A 12 -28.10 -5.97 -3.99
C SER A 12 -27.01 -6.74 -4.74
N LYS A 13 -27.28 -8.02 -5.01
CA LYS A 13 -26.33 -8.91 -5.73
C LYS A 13 -26.03 -8.41 -7.14
N ILE A 14 -27.06 -8.03 -7.91
CA ILE A 14 -26.91 -7.62 -9.31
C ILE A 14 -26.13 -6.31 -9.42
N LEU A 15 -26.53 -5.29 -8.66
CA LEU A 15 -25.86 -3.99 -8.70
C LEU A 15 -24.39 -4.12 -8.29
N SER A 16 -24.12 -4.87 -7.24
CA SER A 16 -22.75 -5.11 -6.77
C SER A 16 -21.90 -5.84 -7.82
N SER A 17 -22.47 -6.82 -8.54
CA SER A 17 -21.77 -7.48 -9.66
C SER A 17 -21.37 -6.50 -10.74
N ILE A 18 -22.30 -5.64 -11.15
CA ILE A 18 -22.09 -4.64 -12.22
C ILE A 18 -21.00 -3.67 -11.79
N VAL A 19 -21.06 -3.15 -10.56
CA VAL A 19 -20.05 -2.21 -10.04
C VAL A 19 -18.68 -2.88 -9.93
N ILE A 20 -18.60 -4.12 -9.42
CA ILE A 20 -17.34 -4.88 -9.34
C ILE A 20 -16.75 -5.11 -10.73
N PHE A 21 -17.58 -5.48 -11.70
CA PHE A 21 -17.15 -5.75 -13.07
C PHE A 21 -16.65 -4.47 -13.76
N ALA A 22 -17.42 -3.39 -13.67
CA ALA A 22 -17.07 -2.09 -14.24
C ALA A 22 -15.77 -1.55 -13.66
N LEU A 23 -15.61 -1.59 -12.33
CA LEU A 23 -14.38 -1.19 -11.67
C LEU A 23 -13.23 -2.13 -12.04
N GLY A 24 -13.48 -3.44 -12.10
CA GLY A 24 -12.52 -4.44 -12.59
C GLY A 24 -11.94 -4.08 -13.96
N ILE A 25 -12.80 -3.77 -14.93
CA ILE A 25 -12.40 -3.34 -16.28
C ILE A 25 -11.61 -2.03 -16.25
N LEU A 26 -12.12 -1.02 -15.53
CA LEU A 26 -11.45 0.28 -15.40
C LEU A 26 -10.01 0.12 -14.89
N LEU A 27 -9.75 -0.87 -14.05
CA LEU A 27 -8.42 -1.11 -13.49
C LEU A 27 -7.49 -1.83 -14.42
N LEU A 28 -7.99 -2.83 -15.12
CA LEU A 28 -7.22 -3.50 -16.18
C LEU A 28 -6.79 -2.48 -17.23
N TYR A 29 -7.68 -1.53 -17.54
CA TYR A 29 -7.39 -0.41 -18.44
C TYR A 29 -6.38 0.59 -17.86
N THR A 30 -6.52 0.98 -16.60
CA THR A 30 -5.65 2.00 -15.96
C THR A 30 -4.32 1.46 -15.46
N THR A 31 -4.17 0.13 -15.43
CA THR A 31 -2.97 -0.52 -14.92
C THR A 31 -2.49 -1.61 -15.88
N PRO A 32 -2.16 -1.26 -17.14
CA PRO A 32 -1.72 -2.23 -18.15
C PRO A 32 -0.49 -3.03 -17.69
N ARG A 33 0.29 -2.46 -16.77
CA ARG A 33 1.45 -3.12 -16.15
C ARG A 33 1.12 -4.39 -15.36
N LEU A 34 -0.12 -4.53 -14.87
CA LEU A 34 -0.59 -5.77 -14.24
C LEU A 34 -0.60 -6.96 -15.21
N ILE A 35 -0.97 -6.68 -16.46
CA ILE A 35 -1.17 -7.70 -17.49
C ILE A 35 0.13 -7.89 -18.29
N ASN A 36 0.76 -6.78 -18.69
CA ASN A 36 1.80 -6.79 -19.73
C ASN A 36 3.18 -7.28 -19.27
N PHE A 37 3.43 -7.42 -17.96
CA PHE A 37 4.79 -7.68 -17.44
C PHE A 37 4.92 -8.97 -16.61
N PHE A 38 3.95 -9.91 -16.68
CA PHE A 38 4.00 -11.18 -15.92
C PHE A 38 4.44 -11.00 -14.46
N ASN A 39 3.92 -9.96 -13.80
CA ASN A 39 4.33 -9.61 -12.46
C ASN A 39 3.67 -10.53 -11.41
N ASN A 40 4.24 -10.59 -10.21
CA ASN A 40 3.68 -11.34 -9.08
C ASN A 40 2.44 -10.66 -8.44
N GLU A 41 2.04 -9.50 -8.96
CA GLU A 41 0.97 -8.65 -8.46
C GLU A 41 -0.41 -9.37 -8.47
N PRO A 42 -0.88 -10.02 -9.56
CA PRO A 42 -2.16 -10.72 -9.56
C PRO A 42 -2.23 -11.86 -8.54
N LEU A 43 -1.15 -12.64 -8.40
CA LEU A 43 -1.06 -13.70 -7.39
C LEU A 43 -1.10 -13.10 -5.97
N SER A 44 -0.40 -11.99 -5.73
CA SER A 44 -0.43 -11.28 -4.45
C SER A 44 -1.84 -10.78 -4.12
N ILE A 45 -2.55 -10.19 -5.09
CA ILE A 45 -3.94 -9.73 -4.92
C ILE A 45 -4.82 -10.91 -4.52
N PHE A 46 -4.72 -12.03 -5.23
CA PHE A 46 -5.49 -13.23 -4.91
C PHE A 46 -5.22 -13.71 -3.48
N LEU A 47 -3.95 -13.83 -3.09
CA LEU A 47 -3.56 -14.29 -1.75
C LEU A 47 -3.96 -13.30 -0.65
N VAL A 48 -3.92 -11.99 -0.88
CA VAL A 48 -4.43 -10.96 0.04
C VAL A 48 -5.94 -11.11 0.24
N ILE A 49 -6.72 -11.23 -0.84
CA ILE A 49 -8.17 -11.40 -0.73
C ILE A 49 -8.50 -12.72 0.00
N LEU A 50 -7.77 -13.79 -0.30
CA LEU A 50 -7.98 -15.10 0.30
C LEU A 50 -7.65 -15.09 1.81
N SER A 51 -6.51 -14.49 2.17
CA SER A 51 -6.09 -14.37 3.57
C SER A 51 -7.02 -13.45 4.37
N SER A 52 -7.47 -12.33 3.81
CA SER A 52 -8.47 -11.45 4.43
C SER A 52 -9.80 -12.17 4.71
N PHE A 53 -10.26 -12.99 3.77
CA PHE A 53 -11.48 -13.76 3.95
C PHE A 53 -11.35 -14.84 5.02
N TYR A 54 -10.26 -15.62 4.99
CA TYR A 54 -10.02 -16.65 6.00
C TYR A 54 -9.70 -16.05 7.37
N LEU A 55 -9.11 -14.86 7.43
CA LEU A 55 -8.95 -14.09 8.66
C LEU A 55 -10.32 -13.77 9.26
N LEU A 56 -11.26 -13.24 8.48
CA LEU A 56 -12.62 -12.99 8.95
C LEU A 56 -13.28 -14.27 9.48
N LYS A 57 -13.22 -15.37 8.72
CA LYS A 57 -13.81 -16.66 9.13
C LYS A 57 -13.14 -17.28 10.35
N SER A 58 -11.84 -17.07 10.52
CA SER A 58 -11.10 -17.63 11.64
C SER A 58 -11.52 -17.04 12.99
N PHE A 59 -12.14 -15.85 12.97
CA PHE A 59 -12.75 -15.25 14.15
C PHE A 59 -13.97 -16.02 14.66
N GLU A 60 -14.55 -16.90 13.87
CA GLU A 60 -15.58 -17.88 14.30
C GLU A 60 -14.96 -19.05 15.07
N GLY A 61 -13.63 -19.13 15.16
CA GLY A 61 -12.92 -20.03 16.07
C GLY A 61 -12.52 -21.39 15.50
N ARG A 62 -12.77 -21.67 14.22
CA ARG A 62 -12.46 -22.97 13.58
C ARG A 62 -10.96 -23.12 13.25
N THR A 63 -10.30 -24.15 13.80
CA THR A 63 -8.86 -24.42 13.60
C THR A 63 -8.47 -24.63 12.14
N ARG A 64 -9.34 -25.23 11.32
CA ARG A 64 -9.09 -25.39 9.87
C ARG A 64 -8.79 -24.05 9.18
N GLN A 65 -9.49 -22.98 9.57
CA GLN A 65 -9.27 -21.65 8.99
C GLN A 65 -7.94 -21.05 9.44
N ILE A 66 -7.50 -21.37 10.66
CA ILE A 66 -6.20 -20.96 11.21
C ILE A 66 -5.03 -21.61 10.46
N LEU A 67 -5.18 -22.88 10.06
CA LEU A 67 -4.19 -23.54 9.21
C LEU A 67 -4.16 -22.93 7.81
N ILE A 68 -5.34 -22.73 7.20
CA ILE A 68 -5.43 -22.17 5.84
C ILE A 68 -4.83 -20.76 5.79
N ILE A 69 -5.13 -19.89 6.77
CA ILE A 69 -4.52 -18.56 6.80
C ILE A 69 -3.01 -18.65 6.93
N GLY A 70 -2.46 -19.54 7.77
CA GLY A 70 -1.02 -19.73 7.89
C GLY A 70 -0.36 -20.15 6.57
N VAL A 71 -0.97 -21.09 5.83
CA VAL A 71 -0.47 -21.52 4.51
C VAL A 71 -0.53 -20.37 3.50
N VAL A 72 -1.69 -19.73 3.37
CA VAL A 72 -1.91 -18.64 2.41
C VAL A 72 -0.99 -17.46 2.70
N PHE A 73 -0.76 -17.14 3.97
CA PHE A 73 0.13 -16.06 4.38
C PHE A 73 1.60 -16.41 4.15
N GLY A 74 2.01 -17.67 4.38
CA GLY A 74 3.34 -18.16 3.99
C GLY A 74 3.61 -17.99 2.49
N LEU A 75 2.64 -18.38 1.65
CA LEU A 75 2.71 -18.17 0.19
C LEU A 75 2.75 -16.68 -0.17
N LEU A 76 1.98 -15.86 0.54
CA LEU A 76 1.95 -14.41 0.34
C LEU A 76 3.31 -13.77 0.67
N ILE A 77 3.99 -14.23 1.72
CA ILE A 77 5.35 -13.79 2.07
C ILE A 77 6.36 -14.17 0.98
N LEU A 78 6.28 -15.39 0.44
CA LEU A 78 7.14 -15.82 -0.66
C LEU A 78 6.89 -15.01 -1.94
N THR A 79 5.67 -14.51 -2.13
CA THR A 79 5.30 -13.65 -3.26
C THR A 79 5.74 -12.20 -3.06
N LYS A 80 5.58 -11.67 -1.84
CA LYS A 80 5.88 -10.30 -1.43
C LYS A 80 6.39 -10.29 0.03
N ALA A 81 7.70 -10.09 0.20
CA ALA A 81 8.35 -10.16 1.51
C ALA A 81 7.81 -9.19 2.57
N GLN A 82 7.16 -8.08 2.19
CA GLN A 82 6.55 -7.13 3.13
C GLN A 82 5.55 -7.77 4.09
N PHE A 83 4.86 -8.84 3.65
CA PHE A 83 3.89 -9.50 4.49
C PHE A 83 4.54 -10.24 5.66
N LEU A 84 5.85 -10.48 5.64
CA LEU A 84 6.57 -10.98 6.81
C LEU A 84 6.39 -10.02 7.99
N MET A 85 6.52 -8.71 7.75
CA MET A 85 6.37 -7.65 8.75
C MET A 85 4.91 -7.46 9.19
N ILE A 86 3.95 -7.92 8.38
CA ILE A 86 2.50 -7.85 8.67
C ILE A 86 2.06 -9.10 9.46
N THR A 87 2.80 -10.21 9.41
CA THR A 87 2.48 -11.46 10.14
C THR A 87 2.20 -11.24 11.62
N PRO A 88 3.02 -10.49 12.38
CA PRO A 88 2.78 -10.27 13.81
C PRO A 88 1.43 -9.59 14.08
N ILE A 89 0.99 -8.69 13.19
CA ILE A 89 -0.31 -8.01 13.31
C ILE A 89 -1.46 -9.00 13.11
N VAL A 90 -1.35 -9.90 12.13
CA VAL A 90 -2.34 -10.96 11.88
C VAL A 90 -2.40 -11.94 13.06
N VAL A 91 -1.24 -12.36 13.56
CA VAL A 91 -1.13 -13.25 14.74
C VAL A 91 -1.73 -12.59 15.97
N LEU A 92 -1.41 -11.31 16.20
CA LEU A 92 -1.98 -10.53 17.30
C LEU A 92 -3.49 -10.36 17.17
N ALA A 93 -4.01 -10.06 15.97
CA ALA A 93 -5.43 -9.95 15.72
C ALA A 93 -6.18 -11.26 16.06
N ILE A 94 -5.60 -12.41 15.70
CA ILE A 94 -6.13 -13.73 16.04
C ILE A 94 -6.08 -13.98 17.53
N PHE A 95 -4.95 -13.69 18.17
CA PHE A 95 -4.77 -13.84 19.60
C PHE A 95 -5.79 -12.99 20.37
N VAL A 96 -5.91 -11.70 20.06
CA VAL A 96 -6.84 -10.78 20.72
C VAL A 96 -8.28 -11.22 20.52
N LYS A 97 -8.66 -11.64 19.31
CA LYS A 97 -10.05 -12.00 18.99
C LYS A 97 -10.46 -13.38 19.54
N THR A 98 -9.55 -14.34 19.58
CA THR A 98 -9.86 -15.73 20.01
C THR A 98 -9.36 -16.06 21.41
N ARG A 99 -8.53 -15.20 22.01
CA ARG A 99 -7.83 -15.41 23.29
C ARG A 99 -7.08 -16.74 23.37
N SER A 100 -6.59 -17.24 22.24
CA SER A 100 -5.98 -18.56 22.14
C SER A 100 -4.54 -18.49 21.63
N PHE A 101 -3.58 -18.69 22.54
CA PHE A 101 -2.16 -18.78 22.19
C PHE A 101 -1.89 -19.97 21.24
N LYS A 102 -2.58 -21.09 21.42
CA LYS A 102 -2.49 -22.25 20.51
C LYS A 102 -2.80 -21.87 19.06
N LYS A 103 -3.83 -21.06 18.81
CA LYS A 103 -4.18 -20.62 17.44
C LYS A 103 -3.12 -19.68 16.86
N ALA A 104 -2.60 -18.76 17.65
CA ALA A 104 -1.49 -17.90 17.26
C ALA A 104 -0.25 -18.72 16.87
N LEU A 105 0.11 -19.72 17.68
CA LEU A 105 1.24 -20.61 17.43
C LEU A 105 1.04 -21.42 16.14
N ILE A 106 -0.16 -21.96 15.89
CA ILE A 106 -0.47 -22.69 14.65
C ILE A 106 -0.21 -21.82 13.41
N ILE A 107 -0.59 -20.55 13.42
CA ILE A 107 -0.31 -19.64 12.29
C ILE A 107 1.19 -19.50 12.08
N VAL A 108 1.93 -19.19 13.15
CA VAL A 108 3.39 -19.00 13.09
C VAL A 108 4.07 -20.28 12.58
N SER A 109 3.74 -21.44 13.15
CA SER A 109 4.31 -22.73 12.72
C SER A 109 4.00 -23.02 11.26
N THR A 110 2.77 -22.78 10.81
CA THR A 110 2.38 -23.05 9.42
C THR A 110 3.08 -22.11 8.44
N VAL A 111 3.19 -20.82 8.77
CA VAL A 111 3.97 -19.85 7.98
C VAL A 111 5.42 -20.29 7.87
N LEU A 112 6.04 -20.67 8.99
CA LEU A 112 7.43 -21.13 9.02
C LEU A 112 7.63 -22.38 8.16
N VAL A 113 6.74 -23.37 8.24
CA VAL A 113 6.80 -24.59 7.40
C VAL A 113 6.76 -24.23 5.91
N VAL A 114 5.94 -23.26 5.50
CA VAL A 114 5.83 -22.85 4.09
C VAL A 114 7.06 -22.09 3.61
N ILE A 115 7.61 -21.17 4.41
CA ILE A 115 8.74 -20.33 3.96
C ILE A 115 10.11 -21.01 4.12
N THR A 116 10.23 -21.97 5.05
CA THR A 116 11.51 -22.62 5.38
C THR A 116 12.20 -23.28 4.18
N PRO A 117 11.52 -24.03 3.29
CA PRO A 117 12.17 -24.64 2.12
C PRO A 117 12.88 -23.63 1.23
N TRP A 118 12.27 -22.45 1.01
CA TRP A 118 12.87 -21.37 0.24
C TRP A 118 14.10 -20.77 0.94
N LEU A 119 14.01 -20.57 2.26
CA LEU A 119 15.13 -20.06 3.06
C LEU A 119 16.32 -21.02 3.07
N ILE A 120 16.08 -22.32 3.20
CA ILE A 120 17.11 -23.36 3.11
C ILE A 120 17.76 -23.33 1.73
N ARG A 121 16.96 -23.34 0.65
CA ARG A 121 17.45 -23.25 -0.72
C ARG A 121 18.34 -22.02 -0.93
N ASN A 122 17.94 -20.87 -0.41
CA ASN A 122 18.73 -19.64 -0.52
C ASN A 122 20.00 -19.65 0.33
N LYS A 123 19.97 -20.28 1.51
CA LYS A 123 21.17 -20.48 2.31
C LYS A 123 22.19 -21.37 1.59
N LEU A 124 21.73 -22.47 0.99
CA LEU A 124 22.59 -23.43 0.27
C LEU A 124 23.19 -22.82 -1.00
N ILE A 125 22.42 -22.05 -1.76
CA ILE A 125 22.86 -21.52 -3.06
C ILE A 125 23.53 -20.15 -2.96
N PHE A 126 23.04 -19.27 -2.09
CA PHE A 126 23.50 -17.89 -1.97
C PHE A 126 24.25 -17.59 -0.66
N GLY A 127 24.46 -18.59 0.19
CA GLY A 127 25.18 -18.45 1.46
C GLY A 127 24.40 -17.72 2.56
N LYS A 128 23.17 -17.21 2.29
CA LYS A 128 22.34 -16.50 3.27
C LYS A 128 20.85 -16.83 3.14
N PRO A 129 20.11 -16.98 4.26
CA PRO A 129 18.65 -17.16 4.20
C PRO A 129 18.02 -15.79 3.91
N ALA A 130 17.37 -15.64 2.75
CA ALA A 130 16.73 -14.40 2.36
C ALA A 130 15.38 -14.67 1.69
N ILE A 131 14.36 -13.87 2.02
CA ILE A 131 13.07 -13.89 1.31
C ILE A 131 13.14 -12.94 0.10
N ALA A 132 13.73 -11.76 0.28
CA ALA A 132 13.98 -10.77 -0.76
C ALA A 132 15.32 -10.07 -0.51
N SER A 133 15.97 -9.59 -1.57
CA SER A 133 17.22 -8.82 -1.49
C SER A 133 16.99 -7.31 -1.41
N ARG A 134 16.11 -6.77 -2.27
CA ARG A 134 15.93 -5.31 -2.51
C ARG A 134 15.31 -4.49 -1.38
N GLY A 135 15.01 -5.09 -0.23
CA GLY A 135 14.39 -4.39 0.90
C GLY A 135 15.26 -3.24 1.40
N ASN A 136 16.57 -3.48 1.46
CA ASN A 136 17.55 -2.50 1.92
C ASN A 136 17.64 -1.30 0.97
N THR A 137 17.64 -1.51 -0.35
CA THR A 137 17.59 -0.42 -1.35
C THR A 137 16.36 0.48 -1.16
N VAL A 138 15.18 -0.12 -1.02
CA VAL A 138 13.92 0.64 -0.88
C VAL A 138 13.91 1.44 0.41
N PHE A 139 14.34 0.83 1.50
CA PHE A 139 14.38 1.48 2.80
C PHE A 139 15.46 2.56 2.87
N ALA A 140 16.67 2.31 2.37
CA ALA A 140 17.75 3.30 2.31
C ALA A 140 17.37 4.50 1.44
N ALA A 141 16.73 4.29 0.28
CA ALA A 141 16.16 5.38 -0.52
C ALA A 141 15.17 6.24 0.28
N ARG A 142 14.28 5.61 1.06
CA ARG A 142 13.36 6.34 1.95
C ARG A 142 14.11 7.13 3.02
N ILE A 143 15.10 6.53 3.67
CA ILE A 143 15.86 7.19 4.72
C ILE A 143 16.65 8.38 4.19
N CYS A 144 17.25 8.29 3.01
CA CYS A 144 17.95 9.44 2.40
C CYS A 144 17.02 10.64 2.22
N THR A 145 15.81 10.40 1.72
CA THR A 145 14.80 11.45 1.57
C THR A 145 14.29 12.02 2.90
N VAL A 146 14.47 11.31 4.02
CA VAL A 146 14.07 11.79 5.35
C VAL A 146 15.21 12.52 6.06
N VAL A 147 16.40 11.94 6.06
CA VAL A 147 17.53 12.44 6.87
C VAL A 147 18.20 13.62 6.18
N GLU A 148 18.36 13.56 4.86
CA GLU A 148 19.20 14.51 4.15
C GLU A 148 18.43 15.66 3.49
N HIS A 149 17.11 15.72 3.63
CA HIS A 149 16.37 16.86 3.12
C HIS A 149 16.69 18.11 3.94
N GLU A 150 16.75 19.25 3.25
CA GLU A 150 16.80 20.57 3.87
C GLU A 150 15.37 21.08 4.13
N PRO A 151 15.12 21.89 5.18
CA PRO A 151 13.77 22.39 5.47
C PRO A 151 13.09 23.11 4.29
N GLY A 152 13.86 23.81 3.45
CA GLY A 152 13.36 24.49 2.25
C GLY A 152 12.94 23.53 1.12
N GLU A 153 13.30 22.26 1.21
CA GLU A 153 13.07 21.25 0.17
C GLU A 153 11.68 20.60 0.22
N VAL A 154 10.96 20.75 1.33
CA VAL A 154 9.65 20.11 1.58
C VAL A 154 8.62 20.44 0.48
N LYS A 155 8.62 21.68 -0.04
CA LYS A 155 7.75 22.10 -1.14
C LYS A 155 8.09 21.40 -2.47
N TYR A 156 9.37 21.12 -2.73
CA TYR A 156 9.82 20.40 -3.92
C TYR A 156 9.47 18.91 -3.79
N MET A 157 9.55 18.34 -2.59
CA MET A 157 9.05 16.99 -2.32
C MET A 157 7.54 16.89 -2.59
N PHE A 158 6.75 17.84 -2.08
CA PHE A 158 5.31 17.89 -2.30
C PHE A 158 4.97 17.96 -3.79
N TYR A 159 5.65 18.85 -4.54
CA TYR A 159 5.50 18.95 -5.99
C TYR A 159 5.89 17.65 -6.71
N ALA A 160 7.06 17.08 -6.40
CA ALA A 160 7.54 15.84 -7.03
C ALA A 160 6.58 14.66 -6.80
N PHE A 161 6.05 14.55 -5.57
CA PHE A 161 5.14 13.48 -5.17
C PHE A 161 3.71 13.67 -5.71
N THR A 162 3.40 14.85 -6.24
CA THR A 162 2.09 15.14 -6.82
C THR A 162 1.95 14.54 -8.21
N HIS A 163 0.76 13.98 -8.48
CA HIS A 163 0.38 13.49 -9.81
C HIS A 163 0.57 14.58 -10.89
N PRO A 164 1.13 14.29 -12.08
CA PRO A 164 1.40 15.30 -13.11
C PRO A 164 0.21 16.22 -13.45
N LYS A 165 -1.00 15.66 -13.59
CA LYS A 165 -2.24 16.44 -13.83
C LYS A 165 -2.59 17.46 -12.74
N LEU A 166 -2.10 17.27 -11.50
CA LEU A 166 -2.35 18.17 -10.38
C LEU A 166 -1.23 19.20 -10.20
N ARG A 167 -0.05 18.99 -10.82
CA ARG A 167 1.10 19.89 -10.67
C ARG A 167 0.80 21.34 -11.05
N PRO A 168 0.09 21.67 -12.14
CA PRO A 168 -0.21 23.08 -12.48
C PRO A 168 -0.94 23.85 -11.37
N TYR A 169 -1.72 23.16 -10.53
CA TYR A 169 -2.37 23.77 -9.37
C TYR A 169 -1.39 23.94 -8.20
N ILE A 170 -0.51 22.96 -7.99
CA ILE A 170 0.53 23.02 -6.95
C ILE A 170 1.59 24.09 -7.27
N GLU A 171 1.93 24.32 -8.54
CA GLU A 171 2.86 25.40 -8.95
C GLU A 171 2.36 26.77 -8.47
N LYS A 172 1.05 27.03 -8.63
CA LYS A 172 0.43 28.29 -8.20
C LYS A 172 0.51 28.51 -6.68
N ILE A 173 0.48 27.43 -5.91
CA ILE A 173 0.47 27.48 -4.44
C ILE A 173 1.91 27.54 -3.89
N THR A 174 2.84 26.81 -4.50
CA THR A 174 4.19 26.58 -3.96
C THR A 174 5.28 27.42 -4.62
N ALA A 175 4.98 28.03 -5.77
CA ALA A 175 5.92 28.68 -6.67
C ALA A 175 7.06 27.77 -7.16
N VAL A 176 6.94 26.45 -6.99
CA VAL A 176 7.86 25.45 -7.55
C VAL A 176 7.55 25.28 -9.02
N LYS A 177 8.58 25.17 -9.86
CA LYS A 177 8.47 24.94 -11.30
C LYS A 177 9.16 23.64 -11.69
N GLU A 178 8.74 23.04 -12.80
CA GLU A 178 9.42 21.85 -13.35
C GLU A 178 10.92 22.10 -13.64
N SER A 179 11.28 23.33 -14.03
CA SER A 179 12.68 23.72 -14.24
C SER A 179 13.55 23.63 -12.99
N ASP A 180 12.96 23.69 -11.79
CA ASP A 180 13.71 23.58 -10.53
C ASP A 180 14.32 22.19 -10.33
N PHE A 181 13.86 21.18 -11.08
CA PHE A 181 14.35 19.81 -11.00
C PHE A 181 15.50 19.53 -11.98
N ASN A 182 15.90 20.51 -12.80
CA ASN A 182 17.07 20.42 -13.68
C ASN A 182 18.37 20.55 -12.87
N GLU A 183 19.51 20.19 -13.48
CA GLU A 183 20.82 20.31 -12.87
C GLU A 183 21.09 21.77 -12.45
N GLY A 184 21.48 21.97 -11.18
CA GLY A 184 21.66 23.29 -10.56
C GLY A 184 20.39 23.91 -9.98
N GLY A 185 19.21 23.34 -10.22
CA GLY A 185 17.95 23.82 -9.64
C GLY A 185 17.77 23.40 -8.17
N TYR A 186 16.95 24.14 -7.42
CA TYR A 186 16.67 23.87 -6.00
C TYR A 186 15.97 22.53 -5.75
N GLY A 187 15.23 22.01 -6.73
CA GLY A 187 14.53 20.72 -6.67
C GLY A 187 15.32 19.54 -7.25
N GLN A 188 16.55 19.74 -7.74
CA GLN A 188 17.30 18.72 -8.50
C GLN A 188 17.44 17.39 -7.76
N ARG A 189 17.56 17.41 -6.43
CA ARG A 189 17.71 16.22 -5.58
C ARG A 189 16.49 15.29 -5.63
N PHE A 190 15.34 15.79 -6.09
CA PHE A 190 14.07 15.07 -6.26
C PHE A 190 13.68 14.84 -7.73
N ASN A 191 14.57 15.11 -8.70
CA ASN A 191 14.28 14.95 -10.13
C ASN A 191 13.74 13.56 -10.51
N ARG A 192 14.26 12.49 -9.91
CA ARG A 192 13.76 11.12 -10.16
C ARG A 192 12.48 10.77 -9.41
N GLU A 193 12.11 11.57 -8.42
CA GLU A 193 10.81 11.50 -7.78
C GLU A 193 9.74 12.24 -8.61
N HIS A 194 10.16 13.17 -9.48
CA HIS A 194 9.32 13.80 -10.51
C HIS A 194 8.83 12.79 -11.57
N GLY A 195 9.60 11.74 -11.83
CA GLY A 195 9.24 10.63 -12.72
C GLY A 195 8.10 9.79 -12.13
N PHE A 196 6.86 10.10 -12.51
CA PHE A 196 5.67 9.45 -11.96
C PHE A 196 5.52 8.01 -12.52
N ASP A 197 6.18 7.03 -11.90
CA ASP A 197 6.23 5.63 -12.36
C ASP A 197 4.96 4.83 -11.99
N MET A 198 3.77 5.26 -12.43
CA MET A 198 2.53 4.68 -11.87
C MET A 198 1.30 4.45 -12.75
N ALA A 199 1.21 4.79 -14.04
CA ALA A 199 -0.05 4.47 -14.75
C ALA A 199 0.01 4.26 -16.27
N SER A 200 0.82 4.98 -17.02
CA SER A 200 0.78 4.88 -18.49
C SER A 200 2.04 5.39 -19.17
N GLU A 201 2.74 6.33 -18.56
CA GLU A 201 3.89 6.99 -19.16
C GLU A 201 5.10 6.93 -18.22
N ILE A 202 6.22 6.45 -18.76
CA ILE A 202 7.51 6.54 -18.08
C ILE A 202 8.03 7.95 -18.30
N VAL A 203 7.82 8.84 -17.34
CA VAL A 203 8.49 10.14 -17.34
C VAL A 203 9.95 9.91 -16.95
N ARG A 204 10.84 9.90 -17.94
CA ARG A 204 12.28 9.73 -17.72
C ARG A 204 12.83 10.97 -17.03
N SER A 205 13.43 10.79 -15.86
CA SER A 205 14.21 11.84 -15.20
C SER A 205 15.56 12.01 -15.89
N THR A 206 16.01 13.25 -16.05
CA THR A 206 17.39 13.55 -16.47
C THR A 206 18.38 12.88 -15.53
N GLN A 207 19.36 12.16 -16.09
CA GLN A 207 20.45 11.60 -15.30
C GLN A 207 21.54 12.64 -15.15
N PHE A 208 21.96 12.92 -13.92
CA PHE A 208 23.09 13.82 -13.70
C PHE A 208 24.41 13.05 -13.68
N LYS A 209 25.50 13.71 -14.07
CA LYS A 209 26.83 13.10 -14.13
C LYS A 209 27.24 12.48 -12.79
N GLY A 210 26.93 13.14 -11.68
CA GLY A 210 27.19 12.64 -10.33
C GLY A 210 26.43 11.35 -10.00
N ASP A 211 25.17 11.23 -10.43
CA ASP A 211 24.37 10.02 -10.22
C ASP A 211 24.87 8.80 -11.02
N ILE A 212 25.37 9.05 -12.24
CA ILE A 212 26.00 8.02 -13.08
C ILE A 212 27.29 7.56 -12.41
N LEU A 213 28.13 8.50 -11.98
CA LEU A 213 29.38 8.21 -11.29
C LEU A 213 29.12 7.38 -10.03
N ALA A 214 28.20 7.81 -9.17
CA ALA A 214 27.85 7.13 -7.92
C ALA A 214 27.47 5.67 -8.11
N ARG A 215 26.71 5.36 -9.16
CA ARG A 215 26.32 3.98 -9.49
C ARG A 215 27.49 3.16 -10.00
N SER A 216 28.34 3.76 -10.84
CA SER A 216 29.49 3.07 -11.43
C SER A 216 30.59 2.77 -10.41
N SER A 217 30.83 3.69 -9.47
CA SER A 217 31.88 3.56 -8.45
C SER A 217 31.40 2.90 -7.16
N GLY A 218 30.08 2.91 -6.90
CA GLY A 218 29.52 2.56 -5.59
C GLY A 218 29.69 3.67 -4.55
N ASP A 219 30.21 4.84 -4.92
CA ASP A 219 30.35 6.00 -4.04
C ASP A 219 29.10 6.87 -4.04
N TYR A 220 28.26 6.66 -3.03
CA TYR A 220 27.02 7.39 -2.84
C TYR A 220 27.19 8.90 -2.61
N LYS A 221 28.40 9.38 -2.23
CA LYS A 221 28.63 10.81 -1.97
C LYS A 221 28.55 11.66 -3.22
N SER A 222 28.87 11.09 -4.38
CA SER A 222 28.78 11.77 -5.67
C SER A 222 27.35 11.86 -6.23
N ALA A 223 26.38 11.14 -5.62
CA ALA A 223 24.99 11.16 -6.07
C ALA A 223 24.32 12.50 -5.70
N ILE A 224 23.70 13.13 -6.70
CA ILE A 224 22.93 14.35 -6.54
C ILE A 224 21.50 14.00 -6.11
N GLN A 225 20.90 13.00 -6.76
CA GLN A 225 19.52 12.60 -6.47
C GLN A 225 19.46 11.70 -5.23
N LEU A 226 18.60 12.06 -4.26
CA LEU A 226 18.46 11.32 -2.99
C LEU A 226 18.07 9.86 -3.19
N ARG A 227 17.25 9.58 -4.21
CA ARG A 227 16.88 8.20 -4.57
C ARG A 227 18.06 7.38 -5.09
N VAL A 228 18.95 8.00 -5.87
CA VAL A 228 20.14 7.31 -6.38
C VAL A 228 21.10 7.06 -5.23
N LYS A 229 21.35 8.07 -4.40
CA LYS A 229 22.15 7.97 -3.19
C LYS A 229 21.71 6.80 -2.31
N GLY A 230 20.43 6.75 -1.96
CA GLY A 230 19.89 5.66 -1.14
C GLY A 230 19.87 4.30 -1.84
N ALA A 231 19.78 4.26 -3.17
CA ALA A 231 19.93 3.00 -3.90
C ALA A 231 21.35 2.45 -3.77
N VAL A 232 22.37 3.29 -3.98
CA VAL A 232 23.79 2.91 -3.84
C VAL A 232 24.09 2.49 -2.39
N ILE A 233 23.58 3.22 -1.39
CA ILE A 233 23.71 2.84 0.02
C ILE A 233 23.09 1.46 0.28
N GLY A 234 21.87 1.22 -0.19
CA GLY A 234 21.20 -0.06 0.02
C GLY A 234 21.90 -1.23 -0.67
N GLU A 235 22.42 -1.03 -1.88
CA GLU A 235 23.25 -2.01 -2.59
C GLU A 235 24.53 -2.33 -1.80
N ASN A 236 25.20 -1.31 -1.26
CA ASN A 236 26.37 -1.51 -0.41
C ASN A 236 26.04 -2.26 0.90
N ILE A 237 24.87 -2.02 1.50
CA ILE A 237 24.38 -2.80 2.66
C ILE A 237 24.12 -4.26 2.26
N GLU A 238 23.51 -4.50 1.09
CA GLU A 238 23.26 -5.87 0.59
C GLU A 238 24.55 -6.66 0.31
N GLN A 239 25.62 -5.95 -0.06
CA GLN A 239 26.98 -6.47 -0.26
C GLN A 239 27.77 -6.60 1.06
N GLY A 240 27.23 -6.13 2.18
CA GLY A 240 27.90 -6.16 3.49
C GLY A 240 29.04 -5.15 3.66
N LYS A 241 29.13 -4.14 2.78
CA LYS A 241 30.13 -3.06 2.88
C LYS A 241 29.84 -2.08 4.01
N PHE A 242 28.57 -1.86 4.30
CA PHE A 242 28.08 -1.00 5.38
C PHE A 242 26.95 -1.70 6.14
N LYS A 243 26.78 -1.32 7.41
CA LYS A 243 25.58 -1.61 8.18
C LYS A 243 24.60 -0.46 8.01
N PHE A 244 23.31 -0.76 8.14
CA PHE A 244 22.26 0.26 8.07
C PHE A 244 22.46 1.40 9.11
N LEU A 245 22.90 1.03 10.32
CA LEU A 245 23.15 1.98 11.41
C LEU A 245 24.38 2.88 11.19
N ASP A 246 25.23 2.56 10.21
CA ASP A 246 26.35 3.43 9.83
C ASP A 246 25.87 4.68 9.09
N TYR A 247 24.62 4.67 8.59
CA TYR A 247 24.01 5.77 7.88
C TYR A 247 22.80 6.38 8.63
N PHE A 248 21.97 5.53 9.26
CA PHE A 248 20.80 5.99 10.00
C PHE A 248 21.00 5.82 11.51
N HIS A 249 21.19 6.95 12.19
CA HIS A 249 21.20 6.98 13.65
C HIS A 249 19.78 7.15 14.19
N ILE A 250 19.36 6.23 15.07
CA ILE A 250 18.08 6.33 15.77
C ILE A 250 18.25 7.37 16.87
N ASN A 251 17.87 8.61 16.58
CA ASN A 251 17.84 9.72 17.53
C ASN A 251 16.52 10.50 17.41
N ALA A 252 16.23 11.35 18.39
CA ALA A 252 14.96 12.08 18.46
C ALA A 252 14.74 12.97 17.21
N GLU A 253 15.80 13.59 16.71
CA GLU A 253 15.74 14.44 15.52
C GLU A 253 15.30 13.65 14.27
N ASN A 254 15.94 12.51 14.00
CA ASN A 254 15.60 11.67 12.86
C ASN A 254 14.20 11.07 12.98
N ILE A 255 13.76 10.69 14.19
CA ILE A 255 12.39 10.22 14.44
C ILE A 255 11.37 11.35 14.16
N PHE A 256 11.67 12.57 14.60
CA PHE A 256 10.82 13.73 14.33
C PHE A 256 10.75 14.03 12.84
N ARG A 257 11.89 14.12 12.13
CA ARG A 257 11.95 14.30 10.67
C ARG A 257 11.16 13.20 9.94
N TYR A 258 11.29 11.94 10.39
CA TYR A 258 10.56 10.81 9.82
C TYR A 258 9.05 10.99 9.93
N THR A 259 8.58 11.37 11.12
CA THR A 259 7.15 11.55 11.43
C THR A 259 6.58 12.77 10.72
N TYR A 260 7.33 13.89 10.72
CA TYR A 260 6.98 15.14 10.04
C TYR A 260 6.72 14.94 8.55
N LEU A 261 7.47 14.06 7.89
CA LEU A 261 7.31 13.79 6.46
C LEU A 261 6.21 12.76 6.14
N LEU A 262 5.65 12.03 7.11
CA LEU A 262 4.62 11.02 6.84
C LEU A 262 3.43 11.54 6.00
N PRO A 263 2.88 12.75 6.24
CA PRO A 263 1.81 13.30 5.41
C PRO A 263 2.20 13.44 3.93
N LEU A 264 3.45 13.78 3.62
CA LEU A 264 3.93 13.85 2.24
C LEU A 264 4.01 12.49 1.56
N TYR A 265 4.43 11.45 2.28
CA TYR A 265 4.42 10.09 1.73
C TYR A 265 3.01 9.53 1.64
N PHE A 266 2.12 9.89 2.56
CA PHE A 266 0.71 9.58 2.43
C PHE A 266 0.15 10.20 1.16
N TRP A 267 0.38 11.51 0.94
CA TRP A 267 0.03 12.22 -0.30
C TRP A 267 0.57 11.53 -1.56
N ARG A 268 1.82 11.10 -1.52
CA ARG A 268 2.45 10.34 -2.62
C ARG A 268 1.70 9.04 -2.95
N GLY A 269 1.23 8.32 -1.93
CA GLY A 269 0.44 7.09 -2.10
C GLY A 269 -0.99 7.35 -2.57
N LEU A 270 -1.58 8.50 -2.22
CA LEU A 270 -2.92 8.92 -2.63
C LEU A 270 -3.05 9.24 -4.11
N CYS A 271 -1.96 9.63 -4.77
CA CYS A 271 -1.94 10.04 -6.18
C CYS A 271 -2.13 8.86 -7.16
N PHE A 272 -2.92 7.84 -6.82
CA PHE A 272 -3.09 6.63 -7.61
C PHE A 272 -3.83 6.90 -8.92
N SER A 273 -3.22 6.46 -10.03
CA SER A 273 -3.78 6.46 -11.39
C SER A 273 -4.12 7.84 -11.96
N SER A 274 -4.62 7.83 -13.19
CA SER A 274 -5.30 8.97 -13.82
C SER A 274 -6.53 9.49 -13.06
N PHE A 275 -6.95 8.82 -11.96
CA PHE A 275 -8.16 9.09 -11.19
C PHE A 275 -7.91 9.16 -9.65
N PRO A 276 -7.17 10.17 -9.16
CA PRO A 276 -6.79 10.27 -7.74
C PRO A 276 -7.99 10.31 -6.78
N VAL A 277 -9.12 10.91 -7.19
CA VAL A 277 -10.35 10.96 -6.38
C VAL A 277 -10.92 9.56 -6.14
N ILE A 278 -10.96 8.71 -7.17
CA ILE A 278 -11.48 7.35 -7.05
C ILE A 278 -10.61 6.56 -6.07
N ALA A 279 -9.29 6.68 -6.18
CA ALA A 279 -8.38 6.00 -5.28
C ALA A 279 -8.51 6.45 -3.82
N LEU A 280 -8.70 7.75 -3.59
CA LEU A 280 -8.98 8.27 -2.26
C LEU A 280 -10.27 7.66 -1.70
N LEU A 281 -11.34 7.62 -2.48
CA LEU A 281 -12.62 7.02 -2.06
C LEU A 281 -12.46 5.51 -1.75
N LEU A 282 -11.73 4.79 -2.60
CA LEU A 282 -11.39 3.38 -2.41
C LEU A 282 -10.63 3.16 -1.09
N MET A 283 -9.65 4.00 -0.80
CA MET A 283 -8.88 3.93 0.44
C MET A 283 -9.72 4.27 1.67
N LEU A 284 -10.47 5.37 1.62
CA LEU A 284 -11.36 5.81 2.70
C LEU A 284 -12.41 4.74 3.03
N SER A 285 -12.91 4.01 2.03
CA SER A 285 -13.87 2.92 2.24
C SER A 285 -13.33 1.79 3.13
N GLN A 286 -12.01 1.56 3.16
CA GLN A 286 -11.42 0.56 4.05
C GLN A 286 -11.52 0.98 5.52
N PHE A 287 -11.26 2.26 5.82
CA PHE A 287 -11.36 2.81 7.17
C PHE A 287 -12.78 2.72 7.72
N LEU A 288 -13.79 2.97 6.87
CA LEU A 288 -15.19 2.82 7.26
C LEU A 288 -15.53 1.38 7.67
N ILE A 289 -14.95 0.38 6.99
CA ILE A 289 -15.19 -1.04 7.31
C ILE A 289 -14.55 -1.50 8.62
N VAL A 290 -13.51 -0.82 9.10
CA VAL A 290 -12.92 -1.11 10.43
C VAL A 290 -13.98 -1.02 11.53
N MET A 291 -14.96 -0.14 11.37
CA MET A 291 -16.04 0.09 12.33
C MET A 291 -17.21 -0.91 12.20
N THR A 292 -17.09 -1.89 11.31
CA THR A 292 -18.14 -2.88 11.03
C THR A 292 -17.76 -4.29 11.50
N LYS A 293 -18.71 -5.22 11.42
CA LYS A 293 -18.45 -6.66 11.63
C LYS A 293 -17.45 -7.25 10.64
N LEU A 294 -17.19 -6.57 9.52
CA LEU A 294 -16.28 -7.00 8.46
C LEU A 294 -14.83 -6.54 8.68
N ARG A 295 -14.50 -5.92 9.83
CA ARG A 295 -13.15 -5.42 10.13
C ARG A 295 -12.01 -6.41 9.86
N GLY A 296 -12.25 -7.72 10.02
CA GLY A 296 -11.27 -8.76 9.71
C GLY A 296 -10.77 -8.74 8.25
N ILE A 297 -11.61 -8.31 7.31
CA ILE A 297 -11.27 -8.25 5.88
C ILE A 297 -10.20 -7.18 5.61
N VAL A 298 -10.21 -6.06 6.35
CA VAL A 298 -9.36 -4.91 6.08
C VAL A 298 -8.04 -4.90 6.85
N ILE A 299 -7.89 -5.72 7.90
CA ILE A 299 -6.68 -5.74 8.75
C ILE A 299 -5.41 -5.88 7.91
N ILE A 300 -5.36 -6.86 7.01
CA ILE A 300 -4.17 -7.14 6.19
C ILE A 300 -3.89 -5.96 5.25
N SER A 301 -4.93 -5.46 4.58
CA SER A 301 -4.82 -4.35 3.64
C SER A 301 -4.37 -3.04 4.31
N LEU A 302 -4.96 -2.69 5.46
CA LEU A 302 -4.58 -1.50 6.22
C LEU A 302 -3.18 -1.63 6.81
N SER A 303 -2.80 -2.82 7.29
CA SER A 303 -1.44 -3.07 7.76
C SER A 303 -0.41 -2.91 6.63
N SER A 304 -0.79 -3.29 5.41
CA SER A 304 0.04 -3.09 4.22
C SER A 304 0.15 -1.60 3.85
N HIS A 305 -0.92 -0.81 3.95
CA HIS A 305 -0.83 0.66 3.81
C HIS A 305 0.13 1.27 4.83
N VAL A 306 -0.02 0.91 6.11
CA VAL A 306 0.85 1.40 7.18
C VAL A 306 2.28 0.99 6.92
N PHE A 307 2.54 -0.26 6.49
CA PHE A 307 3.87 -0.71 6.10
C PHE A 307 4.46 0.17 4.99
N HIS A 308 3.70 0.44 3.93
CA HIS A 308 4.20 1.22 2.81
C HIS A 308 4.46 2.67 3.17
N LEU A 309 3.56 3.28 3.94
CA LEU A 309 3.72 4.62 4.50
C LEU A 309 4.97 4.73 5.38
N MET A 310 5.19 3.72 6.23
CA MET A 310 6.21 3.71 7.26
C MET A 310 7.57 3.15 6.85
N PHE A 311 7.70 2.38 5.77
CA PHE A 311 8.97 1.71 5.44
C PHE A 311 9.37 1.82 3.97
N THR A 312 8.55 2.47 3.15
CA THR A 312 8.85 2.62 1.74
C THR A 312 8.70 4.08 1.30
N HIS A 313 8.95 4.34 0.04
CA HIS A 313 8.63 5.62 -0.59
C HIS A 313 7.13 5.74 -0.93
N ASN A 314 6.29 4.83 -0.41
CA ASN A 314 4.83 4.82 -0.50
C ASN A 314 4.29 5.15 -1.90
N ILE A 315 4.82 4.47 -2.91
CA ILE A 315 4.27 4.61 -4.26
C ILE A 315 3.02 3.78 -4.40
N VAL A 316 2.11 4.36 -5.15
CA VAL A 316 0.86 3.80 -5.66
C VAL A 316 0.95 2.30 -6.03
N ARG A 317 2.08 1.83 -6.60
CA ARG A 317 2.25 0.45 -7.11
C ARG A 317 2.13 -0.55 -5.99
N TYR A 318 2.58 -0.14 -4.81
CA TYR A 318 2.55 -0.98 -3.64
C TYR A 318 1.14 -1.31 -3.19
N HIS A 319 0.20 -0.39 -3.40
CA HIS A 319 -1.21 -0.57 -3.02
C HIS A 319 -2.01 -1.44 -3.99
N ILE A 320 -1.40 -1.86 -5.10
CA ILE A 320 -2.09 -2.70 -6.09
C ILE A 320 -2.49 -4.05 -5.50
N VAL A 321 -1.72 -4.57 -4.53
CA VAL A 321 -2.01 -5.85 -3.87
C VAL A 321 -3.23 -5.77 -2.94
N GLU A 322 -3.53 -4.57 -2.45
CA GLU A 322 -4.66 -4.25 -1.57
C GLU A 322 -5.93 -3.96 -2.35
N PHE A 323 -5.79 -3.76 -3.66
CA PHE A 323 -6.83 -3.22 -4.52
C PHE A 323 -8.13 -4.04 -4.45
N GLY A 324 -8.04 -5.37 -4.49
CA GLY A 324 -9.22 -6.22 -4.41
C GLY A 324 -10.02 -6.04 -3.11
N ILE A 325 -9.34 -5.73 -2.01
CA ILE A 325 -9.98 -5.39 -0.74
C ILE A 325 -10.56 -3.98 -0.80
N MET A 326 -9.85 -2.98 -1.34
CA MET A 326 -10.40 -1.64 -1.56
C MET A 326 -11.72 -1.68 -2.35
N LEU A 327 -11.74 -2.43 -3.45
CA LEU A 327 -12.91 -2.56 -4.30
C LEU A 327 -14.10 -3.20 -3.56
N PHE A 328 -13.85 -4.30 -2.84
CA PHE A 328 -14.86 -4.91 -1.99
C PHE A 328 -15.43 -3.89 -1.00
N CYS A 329 -14.55 -3.12 -0.35
CA CYS A 329 -14.91 -2.16 0.67
C CYS A 329 -15.79 -1.03 0.12
N PHE A 330 -15.43 -0.50 -1.03
CA PHE A 330 -16.16 0.56 -1.70
C PHE A 330 -17.54 0.12 -2.16
N VAL A 331 -17.64 -1.07 -2.78
CA VAL A 331 -18.93 -1.64 -3.22
C VAL A 331 -19.83 -1.90 -2.02
N TYR A 332 -19.28 -2.46 -0.93
CA TYR A 332 -20.01 -2.66 0.32
C TYR A 332 -20.57 -1.35 0.87
N PHE A 333 -19.77 -0.28 0.86
CA PHE A 333 -20.22 1.03 1.32
C PHE A 333 -21.34 1.59 0.43
N LEU A 334 -21.18 1.56 -0.89
CA LEU A 334 -22.19 2.04 -1.83
C LEU A 334 -23.52 1.28 -1.69
N ASP A 335 -23.47 -0.04 -1.57
CA ASP A 335 -24.67 -0.88 -1.39
C ASP A 335 -25.44 -0.50 -0.11
N ASN A 336 -24.73 -0.23 1.00
CA ASN A 336 -25.37 0.23 2.24
C ASN A 336 -25.90 1.67 2.15
N LEU A 337 -25.17 2.57 1.47
CA LEU A 337 -25.61 3.95 1.26
C LEU A 337 -26.89 4.00 0.41
N ILE A 338 -26.96 3.23 -0.66
CA ILE A 338 -28.14 3.15 -1.53
C ILE A 338 -29.35 2.62 -0.76
N ASP A 339 -29.16 1.56 0.03
CA ASP A 339 -30.23 1.03 0.87
C ASP A 339 -30.73 2.06 1.90
N TYR A 340 -29.81 2.77 2.55
CA TYR A 340 -30.14 3.85 3.48
C TYR A 340 -30.96 4.97 2.80
N LEU A 341 -30.53 5.43 1.63
CA LEU A 341 -31.23 6.45 0.86
C LEU A 341 -32.61 5.96 0.40
N ARG A 342 -32.71 4.71 -0.04
CA ARG A 342 -33.99 4.11 -0.47
C ARG A 342 -35.01 4.10 0.67
N ASN A 343 -34.57 3.70 1.87
CA ASN A 343 -35.43 3.60 3.03
C ASN A 343 -35.85 4.98 3.55
N ASN A 344 -34.95 5.97 3.57
CA ASN A 344 -35.29 7.30 4.11
C ASN A 344 -36.05 8.19 3.12
N LEU A 345 -35.70 8.18 1.83
CA LEU A 345 -36.32 9.08 0.85
C LEU A 345 -37.68 8.57 0.37
N PHE A 346 -37.84 7.26 0.18
CA PHE A 346 -39.06 6.69 -0.41
C PHE A 346 -40.04 6.13 0.63
N LEU A 347 -39.56 5.58 1.75
CA LEU A 347 -40.43 5.02 2.79
C LEU A 347 -40.75 6.02 3.92
N GLY A 348 -39.90 7.03 4.15
CA GLY A 348 -40.15 8.11 5.12
C GLY A 348 -41.45 8.88 4.84
N LYS A 349 -41.86 9.01 3.58
CA LYS A 349 -43.15 9.64 3.21
C LYS A 349 -44.37 8.80 3.60
N LYS A 350 -44.25 7.47 3.72
CA LYS A 350 -45.39 6.61 4.04
C LYS A 350 -45.85 6.74 5.50
N HIS A 351 -44.94 7.05 6.43
CA HIS A 351 -45.31 7.25 7.83
C HIS A 351 -45.86 8.66 8.11
N GLN A 352 -45.38 9.71 7.43
CA GLN A 352 -45.95 11.07 7.57
C GLN A 352 -47.39 11.17 7.07
N ASN A 353 -47.76 10.48 5.99
CA ASN A 353 -49.15 10.51 5.48
C ASN A 353 -50.14 9.72 6.37
N SER A 354 -49.66 8.78 7.20
CA SER A 354 -50.53 8.05 8.14
C SER A 354 -50.88 8.83 9.41
N PHE A 355 -50.15 9.90 9.72
CA PHE A 355 -50.43 10.78 10.85
C PHE A 355 -51.44 11.89 10.49
N ILE A 356 -51.44 12.36 9.25
CA ILE A 356 -52.39 13.41 8.80
C ILE A 356 -53.81 12.84 8.65
N SER A 357 -53.98 11.55 8.29
CA SER A 357 -55.32 10.95 8.14
C SER A 357 -55.99 10.54 9.46
N LYS A 358 -55.32 10.65 10.62
CA LYS A 358 -55.88 10.30 11.94
C LYS A 358 -56.27 11.52 12.80
N GLY A 359 -56.02 12.74 12.32
CA GLY A 359 -56.37 13.99 13.03
C GLY A 359 -57.58 14.74 12.47
N MET A 360 -58.36 14.14 11.55
CA MET A 360 -59.52 14.77 10.90
C MET A 360 -60.84 14.00 11.12
N ASN A 361 -60.92 13.14 12.13
CA ASN A 361 -62.18 12.53 12.57
C ASN A 361 -62.47 12.90 14.02
#